data_AF-A0A4Q7EQR4-F1
#
_entry.id   AF-A0A4Q7EQR4-F1
#
_cell.length_a   1.000
_cell.length_b   1.000
_cell.length_c   1.000
_cell.angle_alpha   90.00
_cell.angle_beta   90.00
_cell.angle_gamma   90.00
#
_symmetry.space_group_name_H-M   'P 1'
#
loop_
_entity.id
_entity.type
_entity.pdbx_description
1 polymer ?
#
loop_
_entity_poly.entity_id
_entity_poly.type
_entity_poly.pdbx_seq_one_letter_code
_entity_poly.pdbx_strand_id
1 'polypeptide(L)'
;MKIGFVPFAAVLLMIGCATPYKKNGVGGGYDDWDLGGGVHRVAFHGNGHSTPEQVNKYWHRRAAELCVSGYEVIELSTHSNELSISGEHSSSLSSAHDVTVPIQIGKIKCRE
;
A
#
# COMPACT_ATOMS: atom_id res chain seq x y z
N MET A 1 -7.15 30.15 43.03
CA MET A 1 -6.69 29.33 41.90
C MET A 1 -7.59 28.11 41.81
N LYS A 2 -8.36 27.96 40.73
CA LYS A 2 -9.23 26.80 40.48
C LYS A 2 -8.68 26.09 39.26
N ILE A 3 -7.94 25.00 39.48
CA ILE A 3 -7.43 24.15 38.41
C ILE A 3 -8.64 23.32 37.93
N GLY A 4 -9.19 23.72 36.79
CA GLY A 4 -10.30 23.02 36.15
C GLY A 4 -9.84 21.67 35.61
N PHE A 5 -10.53 20.63 36.03
CA PHE A 5 -10.35 19.25 35.56
C PHE A 5 -10.85 19.15 34.11
N VAL A 6 -9.93 19.20 33.14
CA VAL A 6 -10.25 19.01 31.72
C VAL A 6 -10.57 17.52 31.51
N PRO A 7 -11.77 17.15 31.06
CA PRO A 7 -12.10 15.76 30.84
C PRO A 7 -11.28 15.24 29.66
N PHE A 8 -10.54 14.15 29.89
CA PHE A 8 -9.68 13.41 28.96
C PHE A 8 -10.44 12.79 27.75
N ALA A 9 -11.67 13.20 27.48
CA ALA A 9 -12.65 12.47 26.67
C ALA A 9 -12.96 13.08 25.30
N ALA A 10 -12.10 13.95 24.75
CA ALA A 10 -12.38 14.65 23.50
C ALA A 10 -11.20 14.72 22.52
N VAL A 11 -10.41 13.65 22.39
CA VAL A 11 -9.50 13.47 21.25
C VAL A 11 -10.18 12.55 20.25
N LEU A 12 -11.18 13.09 19.53
CA LEU A 12 -11.79 12.45 18.37
C LEU A 12 -10.78 12.51 17.20
N LEU A 13 -9.93 11.49 17.19
CA LEU A 13 -9.34 10.82 16.03
C LEU A 13 -9.89 11.29 14.67
N MET A 14 -9.19 12.25 14.06
CA MET A 14 -9.25 12.53 12.62
C MET A 14 -8.54 11.39 11.87
N ILE A 15 -9.16 10.21 11.83
CA ILE A 15 -8.69 9.10 10.99
C ILE A 15 -9.12 9.42 9.56
N GLY A 16 -8.22 10.05 8.80
CA GLY A 16 -8.37 10.12 7.35
C GLY A 16 -8.45 8.70 6.76
N CYS A 17 -9.23 8.53 5.70
CA CYS A 17 -9.28 7.29 4.91
C CYS A 17 -7.97 7.15 4.11
N ALA A 18 -6.85 7.02 4.82
CA ALA A 18 -5.52 6.86 4.23
C ALA A 18 -5.21 5.36 4.11
N THR A 19 -4.57 4.98 3.01
CA THR A 19 -4.06 3.62 2.82
C THR A 19 -3.06 3.30 3.93
N PRO A 20 -3.34 2.31 4.81
CA PRO A 20 -2.45 2.01 5.91
C PRO A 20 -1.19 1.30 5.41
N TYR A 21 -0.03 1.65 5.97
CA TYR A 21 1.18 0.86 5.78
C TYR A 21 1.31 -0.17 6.88
N LYS A 22 1.15 -1.42 6.48
CA LYS A 22 1.16 -2.59 7.35
C LYS A 22 1.54 -3.80 6.53
N LYS A 23 1.87 -4.90 7.20
CA LYS A 23 1.96 -6.21 6.56
C LYS A 23 0.66 -6.53 5.84
N ASN A 24 0.75 -7.20 4.69
CA ASN A 24 -0.39 -7.49 3.85
C ASN A 24 -1.49 -8.24 4.61
N GLY A 25 -2.74 -7.92 4.27
CA GLY A 25 -3.94 -8.43 4.92
C GLY A 25 -5.19 -7.75 4.36
N VAL A 26 -6.27 -7.70 5.14
CA VAL A 26 -7.52 -7.04 4.71
C VAL A 26 -7.25 -5.55 4.43
N GLY A 27 -7.51 -5.12 3.19
CA GLY A 27 -7.26 -3.74 2.74
C GLY A 27 -5.85 -3.46 2.23
N GLY A 28 -5.07 -4.50 1.93
CA GLY A 28 -3.73 -4.39 1.35
C GLY A 28 -2.61 -4.25 2.38
N GLY A 29 -1.40 -3.97 1.89
CA GLY A 29 -0.18 -3.87 2.68
C GLY A 29 1.05 -4.41 1.95
N TYR A 30 2.17 -4.50 2.65
CA TYR A 30 3.42 -5.03 2.11
C TYR A 30 3.58 -6.53 2.36
N ASP A 31 4.19 -7.21 1.40
CA ASP A 31 4.83 -8.51 1.58
C ASP A 31 6.29 -8.41 1.17
N ASP A 32 7.14 -9.20 1.82
CA ASP A 32 8.54 -9.32 1.47
C ASP A 32 9.04 -10.73 1.68
N TRP A 33 10.02 -11.11 0.86
CA TRP A 33 10.66 -12.41 0.89
C TRP A 33 12.17 -12.23 0.73
N ASP A 34 12.93 -12.83 1.65
CA ASP A 34 14.38 -12.97 1.51
C ASP A 34 14.69 -14.09 0.51
N LEU A 35 15.42 -13.74 -0.55
CA LEU A 35 15.85 -14.67 -1.59
C LEU A 35 17.31 -15.12 -1.37
N GLY A 36 17.95 -14.66 -0.31
CA GLY A 36 19.34 -14.92 0.03
C GLY A 36 20.31 -13.97 -0.65
N GLY A 37 21.52 -13.88 -0.08
CA GLY A 37 22.60 -13.05 -0.61
C GLY A 37 22.23 -11.56 -0.67
N GLY A 38 21.45 -11.04 0.29
CA GLY A 38 21.02 -9.64 0.31
C GLY A 38 20.06 -9.25 -0.81
N VAL A 39 19.40 -10.22 -1.44
CA VAL A 39 18.35 -10.00 -2.44
C VAL A 39 16.99 -10.23 -1.80
N HIS A 40 16.09 -9.27 -1.97
CA HIS A 40 14.72 -9.36 -1.45
C HIS A 40 13.71 -9.17 -2.59
N ARG A 41 12.61 -9.91 -2.54
CA ARG A 41 11.39 -9.58 -3.29
C ARG A 41 10.50 -8.75 -2.38
N VAL A 42 9.96 -7.64 -2.91
CA VAL A 42 9.03 -6.77 -2.20
C VAL A 42 7.76 -6.63 -3.04
N ALA A 43 6.61 -6.72 -2.39
CA ALA A 43 5.31 -6.41 -2.98
C ALA A 43 4.57 -5.40 -2.10
N PHE A 44 3.84 -4.48 -2.71
CA PHE A 44 2.90 -3.61 -2.02
C PHE A 44 1.55 -3.67 -2.71
N HIS A 45 0.54 -4.09 -1.96
CA HIS A 45 -0.85 -4.19 -2.40
C HIS A 45 -1.61 -2.95 -1.92
N GLY A 46 -2.12 -2.16 -2.87
CA GLY A 46 -3.06 -1.08 -2.57
C GLY A 46 -4.45 -1.59 -2.20
N ASN A 47 -5.38 -0.66 -2.07
CA ASN A 47 -6.80 -0.89 -1.96
C ASN A 47 -7.57 0.10 -2.84
N GLY A 48 -8.91 0.10 -2.78
CA GLY A 48 -9.76 0.99 -3.59
C GLY A 48 -9.60 2.50 -3.33
N HIS A 49 -8.78 2.91 -2.34
CA HIS A 49 -8.44 4.31 -2.06
C HIS A 49 -6.97 4.63 -2.34
N SER A 50 -6.16 3.64 -2.73
CA SER A 50 -4.74 3.82 -2.99
C SER A 50 -4.49 4.32 -4.40
N THR A 51 -3.64 5.32 -4.55
CA THR A 51 -3.13 5.70 -5.88
C THR A 51 -1.89 4.86 -6.26
N PRO A 52 -1.58 4.69 -7.55
CA PRO A 52 -0.35 4.02 -7.99
C PRO A 52 0.91 4.64 -7.39
N GLU A 53 0.96 5.97 -7.24
CA GLU A 53 2.09 6.68 -6.64
C GLU A 53 2.24 6.36 -5.16
N GLN A 54 1.13 6.23 -4.42
CA GLN A 54 1.16 5.82 -3.02
C GLN A 54 1.71 4.39 -2.86
N VAL A 55 1.24 3.47 -3.71
CA VAL A 55 1.75 2.09 -3.75
C VAL A 55 3.23 2.08 -4.06
N ASN A 56 3.69 2.87 -5.04
CA ASN A 56 5.11 2.96 -5.38
C ASN A 56 5.96 3.53 -4.24
N LYS A 57 5.49 4.60 -3.61
CA LYS A 57 6.16 5.18 -2.44
C LYS A 57 6.28 4.17 -1.30
N TYR A 58 5.23 3.41 -1.04
CA TYR A 58 5.23 2.42 0.03
C TYR A 58 6.06 1.18 -0.28
N TRP A 59 6.12 0.78 -1.56
CA TRP A 59 7.05 -0.24 -2.03
C TRP A 59 8.50 0.20 -1.79
N HIS A 60 8.88 1.41 -2.21
CA HIS A 60 10.22 1.96 -1.97
C HIS A 60 10.56 2.14 -0.49
N ARG A 61 9.57 2.50 0.35
CA ARG A 61 9.78 2.53 1.81
C ARG A 61 10.11 1.14 2.34
N ARG A 62 9.36 0.11 1.95
CA ARG A 62 9.62 -1.26 2.43
C ARG A 62 11.01 -1.74 2.01
N ALA A 63 11.41 -1.43 0.77
CA ALA A 63 12.75 -1.72 0.29
C ALA A 63 13.86 -1.05 1.13
N ALA A 64 13.67 0.22 1.52
CA ALA A 64 14.62 0.94 2.38
C ALA A 64 14.67 0.38 3.82
N GLU A 65 13.54 -0.11 4.34
CA GLU A 65 13.49 -0.78 5.65
C GLU A 65 14.26 -2.10 5.66
N LEU A 66 14.25 -2.85 4.55
CA LEU A 66 15.01 -4.09 4.39
C LEU A 66 16.51 -3.84 4.17
N CYS A 67 16.85 -2.77 3.43
CA CYS A 67 18.22 -2.43 3.08
C CYS A 67 18.60 -1.04 3.63
N VAL A 68 19.03 -0.99 4.90
CA VAL A 68 19.33 0.26 5.62
C VAL A 68 20.47 1.07 4.94
N SER A 69 21.45 0.40 4.34
CA SER A 69 22.55 1.02 3.59
C SER A 69 22.14 1.48 2.17
N GLY A 70 20.90 1.27 1.78
CA GLY A 70 20.37 1.51 0.44
C GLY A 70 20.26 0.23 -0.40
N TYR A 71 19.54 0.33 -1.51
CA TYR A 71 19.25 -0.80 -2.39
C TYR A 71 19.27 -0.40 -3.86
N GLU A 72 19.34 -1.41 -4.71
CA GLU A 72 19.20 -1.30 -6.15
C GLU A 72 18.00 -2.12 -6.62
N VAL A 73 17.22 -1.57 -7.54
CA VAL A 73 16.05 -2.25 -8.10
C VAL A 73 16.51 -3.09 -9.29
N ILE A 74 16.36 -4.41 -9.17
CA ILE A 74 16.73 -5.37 -10.22
C ILE A 74 15.54 -5.65 -11.14
N GLU A 75 14.34 -5.70 -10.57
CA GLU A 75 13.09 -6.00 -11.27
C GLU A 75 11.98 -5.15 -10.66
N LEU A 76 11.17 -4.49 -11.47
CA LEU A 76 10.00 -3.74 -11.00
C LEU A 76 8.87 -3.89 -11.99
N SER A 77 7.70 -4.26 -11.48
CA SER A 77 6.49 -4.43 -12.27
C SER A 77 5.32 -3.83 -11.49
N THR A 78 4.61 -2.92 -12.15
CA THR A 78 3.36 -2.35 -11.64
C THR A 78 2.21 -3.05 -12.33
N HIS A 79 1.30 -3.59 -11.52
CA HIS A 79 0.09 -4.25 -11.98
C HIS A 79 -1.12 -3.48 -11.47
N SER A 80 -2.11 -3.31 -12.34
CA SER A 80 -3.46 -2.90 -11.99
C SER A 80 -4.36 -4.10 -12.21
N ASN A 81 -5.03 -4.58 -11.16
CA ASN A 81 -6.12 -5.53 -11.39
C ASN A 81 -7.31 -4.73 -11.91
N GLU A 82 -7.51 -4.76 -13.23
CA GLU A 82 -8.82 -4.47 -13.81
C GLU A 82 -9.75 -5.59 -13.35
N LEU A 83 -10.62 -5.29 -12.38
CA LEU A 83 -11.68 -6.20 -11.96
C LEU A 83 -12.67 -6.32 -13.13
N SER A 84 -12.41 -7.25 -14.04
CA SER A 84 -13.32 -7.61 -15.12
C SER A 84 -14.50 -8.36 -14.52
N ILE A 85 -15.56 -7.63 -14.19
CA ILE A 85 -16.87 -8.22 -13.89
C ILE A 85 -17.41 -8.75 -15.23
N SER A 86 -17.25 -10.04 -15.50
CA SER A 86 -18.05 -10.72 -16.53
C SER A 86 -19.46 -10.96 -15.98
N GLY A 87 -20.29 -9.91 -16.03
CA GLY A 87 -21.70 -9.95 -15.70
C GLY A 87 -22.51 -9.39 -16.87
N GLU A 88 -23.15 -10.28 -17.62
CA GLU A 88 -24.11 -9.91 -18.65
C GLU A 88 -25.36 -9.24 -18.04
N HIS A 89 -25.89 -8.23 -18.75
CA HIS A 89 -27.21 -7.58 -18.61
C HIS A 89 -27.52 -6.72 -17.36
N SER A 90 -27.54 -5.40 -17.54
CA SER A 90 -28.78 -4.61 -17.69
C SER A 90 -28.51 -3.11 -17.50
N SER A 91 -29.08 -2.34 -18.41
CA SER A 91 -29.12 -0.89 -18.50
C SER A 91 -29.56 -0.16 -17.23
N SER A 92 -28.69 0.71 -16.70
CA SER A 92 -29.05 2.02 -16.13
C SER A 92 -27.77 2.75 -15.72
N LEU A 93 -27.68 4.03 -16.04
CA LEU A 93 -26.61 4.97 -15.66
C LEU A 93 -25.94 4.63 -14.32
N SER A 94 -24.71 4.13 -14.38
CA SER A 94 -23.72 4.32 -13.32
C SER A 94 -22.44 4.73 -14.01
N SER A 95 -21.94 5.91 -13.71
CA SER A 95 -20.54 6.24 -13.97
C SER A 95 -19.72 5.21 -13.18
N ALA A 96 -19.37 4.11 -13.85
CA ALA A 96 -18.57 3.04 -13.28
C ALA A 96 -17.19 3.65 -13.09
N HIS A 97 -16.92 4.12 -11.88
CA HIS A 97 -15.57 4.43 -11.48
C HIS A 97 -14.85 3.09 -11.49
N ASP A 98 -14.03 2.85 -12.50
CA ASP A 98 -13.17 1.68 -12.60
C ASP A 98 -12.30 1.64 -11.33
N VAL A 99 -12.61 0.73 -10.41
CA VAL A 99 -11.85 0.57 -9.16
C VAL A 99 -10.65 -0.33 -9.48
N THR A 100 -9.72 0.22 -10.25
CA THR A 100 -8.40 -0.38 -10.43
C THR A 100 -7.66 -0.32 -9.10
N VAL A 101 -7.33 -1.49 -8.53
CA VAL A 101 -6.50 -1.56 -7.33
C VAL A 101 -5.04 -1.72 -7.75
N PRO A 102 -4.16 -0.72 -7.47
CA PRO A 102 -2.76 -0.80 -7.85
C PRO A 102 -1.99 -1.76 -6.96
N ILE A 103 -1.07 -2.51 -7.57
CA ILE A 103 -0.13 -3.41 -6.92
C ILE A 103 1.24 -3.14 -7.54
N GLN A 104 2.29 -3.09 -6.73
CA GLN A 104 3.65 -3.05 -7.22
C GLN A 104 4.48 -4.17 -6.63
N ILE A 105 5.19 -4.89 -7.50
CA ILE A 105 6.02 -6.04 -7.15
C ILE A 105 7.39 -5.84 -7.77
N GLY A 106 8.45 -6.15 -7.04
CA GLY A 106 9.79 -6.05 -7.56
C GLY A 106 10.80 -6.83 -6.75
N LYS A 107 12.03 -6.86 -7.27
CA LYS A 107 13.21 -7.42 -6.58
C LYS A 107 14.22 -6.30 -6.37
N ILE A 108 14.81 -6.31 -5.19
CA ILE A 108 15.89 -5.40 -4.80
C ILE A 108 17.11 -6.19 -4.35
N LYS A 109 18.28 -5.57 -4.50
CA LYS A 109 19.54 -6.02 -3.91
C LYS A 109 20.00 -4.95 -2.93
N CYS A 110 20.27 -5.32 -1.68
CA CYS A 110 20.88 -4.42 -0.71
C CYS A 110 22.32 -4.11 -1.12
N ARG A 111 22.72 -2.85 -0.95
CA ARG A 111 24.12 -2.45 -1.05
C ARG A 111 24.87 -2.91 0.20
N GLU A 112 26.12 -3.32 -0.02
CA GLU A 112 27.06 -3.69 1.04
C GLU A 112 27.69 -2.45 1.69
#